data_AF-A0A845BCT2-F1
#
_entry.id   AF-A0A845BCT2-F1
#
_cell.length_a   1.000
_cell.length_b   1.000
_cell.length_c   1.000
_cell.angle_alpha   90.00
_cell.angle_beta   90.00
_cell.angle_gamma   90.00
#
_symmetry.space_group_name_H-M   'P 1'
#
loop_
_entity.id
_entity.type
_entity.pdbx_description
1 polymer ?
#
loop_
_entity_poly.entity_id
_entity_poly.type
_entity_poly.pdbx_seq_one_letter_code
_entity_poly.pdbx_strand_id
1 'polypeptide(L)'
;MERYFFNLAGAIVDPDDKGMELLNLSDARIMAARHAGEYLRDRPEVAWLSNEFRIEVTNADGLVLFTFIAFGVDAPAGQGT
;
A
#
# COMPACT_ATOMS: atom_id res chain seq x y z
N MET A 1 15.97 -14.78 6.38
CA MET A 1 15.27 -13.85 5.48
C MET A 1 13.94 -14.48 5.18
N GLU A 2 12.89 -13.67 5.16
CA GLU A 2 11.52 -14.09 4.87
C GLU A 2 11.07 -13.39 3.59
N ARG A 3 10.18 -14.03 2.83
CA ARG A 3 9.61 -13.43 1.61
C ARG A 3 8.30 -12.73 1.96
N TYR A 4 8.22 -11.45 1.62
CA TYR A 4 7.06 -10.60 1.84
C TYR A 4 6.45 -10.23 0.49
N PHE A 5 5.14 -10.26 0.37
CA PHE A 5 4.41 -9.90 -0.85
C PHE A 5 3.62 -8.62 -0.60
N PHE A 6 3.72 -7.64 -1.49
CA PHE A 6 3.17 -6.28 -1.31
C PHE A 6 1.97 -6.06 -2.22
N ASN A 7 0.81 -6.58 -1.83
CA ASN A 7 -0.37 -6.60 -2.67
C ASN A 7 -1.09 -5.26 -2.63
N LEU A 8 -1.27 -4.61 -3.77
CA LEU A 8 -2.19 -3.48 -3.87
C LEU A 8 -3.62 -4.01 -3.81
N ALA A 9 -4.37 -3.51 -2.84
CA ALA A 9 -5.78 -3.79 -2.64
C ALA A 9 -6.52 -2.45 -2.45
N GLY A 10 -7.83 -2.39 -2.70
CA GLY A 10 -8.62 -1.17 -2.53
C GLY A 10 -8.83 -0.40 -3.84
N ALA A 11 -8.42 0.86 -3.88
CA ALA A 11 -8.58 1.74 -5.06
C ALA A 11 -7.99 1.14 -6.35
N ILE A 12 -6.91 0.38 -6.18
CA ILE A 12 -6.25 -0.40 -7.23
C ILE A 12 -6.05 -1.81 -6.71
N VAL A 13 -6.24 -2.78 -7.60
CA VAL A 13 -5.95 -4.19 -7.33
C VAL A 13 -4.81 -4.62 -8.24
N ASP A 14 -3.67 -4.91 -7.63
CA ASP A 14 -2.47 -5.39 -8.31
C ASP A 14 -1.72 -6.34 -7.35
N PRO A 15 -2.01 -7.65 -7.42
CA PRO A 15 -1.37 -8.66 -6.57
C PRO A 15 0.12 -8.81 -6.88
N ASP A 16 0.93 -8.98 -5.86
CA ASP A 16 2.36 -9.25 -6.01
C ASP A 16 2.60 -10.77 -6.01
N ASP A 17 3.07 -11.32 -7.13
CA ASP A 17 3.36 -12.74 -7.33
C ASP A 17 4.83 -13.11 -7.07
N LYS A 18 5.71 -12.11 -6.98
CA LYS A 18 7.16 -12.31 -6.84
C LYS A 18 7.60 -12.19 -5.39
N GLY A 19 7.07 -11.19 -4.69
CA GLY A 19 7.51 -10.80 -3.36
C GLY A 19 8.98 -10.36 -3.32
N MET A 20 9.42 -9.97 -2.13
CA MET A 20 10.77 -9.51 -1.84
C MET A 20 11.30 -10.20 -0.58
N GLU A 21 12.56 -10.65 -0.63
CA GLU A 21 13.24 -11.18 0.55
C GLU A 21 13.77 -10.04 1.41
N LEU A 22 13.33 -9.99 2.66
CA LEU A 22 13.75 -9.00 3.64
C LEU A 22 14.18 -9.68 4.94
N LEU A 23 14.97 -8.97 5.74
CA LEU A 23 15.52 -9.53 6.97
C LEU A 23 14.45 -9.71 8.05
N ASN A 24 13.52 -8.76 8.17
CA ASN A 24 12.52 -8.74 9.22
C ASN A 24 11.29 -7.89 8.84
N LEU A 25 10.27 -7.92 9.69
CA LEU A 25 9.01 -7.19 9.50
C LEU A 25 9.17 -5.66 9.51
N SER A 26 10.19 -5.13 10.20
CA SER A 26 10.46 -3.69 10.21
C SER A 26 10.92 -3.21 8.84
N ASP A 27 11.79 -3.97 8.17
CA ASP A 27 12.23 -3.67 6.81
C ASP A 27 11.05 -3.73 5.82
N ALA A 28 10.15 -4.71 6.00
CA ALA A 28 8.93 -4.81 5.20
C ALA A 28 8.02 -3.58 5.35
N ARG A 29 7.87 -3.03 6.55
CA ARG A 29 7.09 -1.79 6.77
C ARG A 29 7.70 -0.58 6.05
N ILE A 30 9.02 -0.45 6.10
CA ILE A 30 9.73 0.64 5.38
C ILE A 30 9.56 0.47 3.87
N MET A 31 9.66 -0.77 3.35
CA MET A 31 9.45 -1.05 1.94
C MET A 31 8.02 -0.78 1.49
N ALA A 32 7.01 -1.13 2.30
CA ALA A 32 5.61 -0.81 1.99
C ALA A 32 5.38 0.70 1.86
N ALA A 33 5.93 1.50 2.78
CA ALA A 33 5.83 2.96 2.71
C ALA A 33 6.57 3.55 1.49
N ARG A 34 7.73 3.02 1.14
CA ARG A 34 8.46 3.41 -0.09
C ARG A 34 7.66 3.09 -1.35
N HIS A 35 7.11 1.88 -1.42
CA HIS A 35 6.32 1.43 -2.55
C HIS A 35 5.05 2.27 -2.74
N ALA A 36 4.35 2.58 -1.63
CA ALA A 36 3.23 3.52 -1.63
C ALA A 36 3.64 4.90 -2.17
N GLY A 37 4.78 5.43 -1.71
CA GLY A 37 5.28 6.73 -2.16
C GLY A 37 5.61 6.78 -3.65
N GLU A 38 6.21 5.73 -4.21
CA GLU A 38 6.47 5.61 -5.65
C GLU A 38 5.16 5.59 -6.44
N TYR A 39 4.17 4.83 -5.96
CA TYR A 39 2.87 4.75 -6.60
C TYR A 39 2.15 6.10 -6.60
N LEU A 40 2.12 6.77 -5.44
CA LEU A 40 1.51 8.09 -5.29
C LEU A 40 2.23 9.18 -6.09
N ARG A 41 3.55 9.06 -6.28
CA ARG A 41 4.31 9.98 -7.14
C ARG A 41 3.86 9.86 -8.60
N ASP A 42 3.65 8.64 -9.07
CA ASP A 42 3.36 8.37 -10.49
C ASP A 42 1.85 8.46 -10.80
N ARG A 43 0.98 8.23 -9.80
CA ARG A 43 -0.49 8.28 -9.88
C ARG A 43 -1.11 8.93 -8.65
N PRO A 44 -0.94 10.24 -8.44
CA PRO A 44 -1.40 10.94 -7.23
C PRO A 44 -2.93 10.93 -7.06
N GLU A 45 -3.70 10.78 -8.14
CA GLU A 45 -5.16 10.74 -8.14
C GLU A 45 -5.73 9.59 -7.28
N VAL A 46 -4.96 8.52 -7.08
CA VAL A 46 -5.41 7.32 -6.36
C VAL A 46 -5.67 7.57 -4.88
N ALA A 47 -5.04 8.60 -4.32
CA ALA A 47 -5.28 9.03 -2.93
C ALA A 47 -6.69 9.61 -2.73
N TRP A 48 -7.35 10.03 -3.81
CA TRP A 48 -8.64 10.74 -3.78
C TRP A 48 -9.79 9.92 -4.39
N LEU A 49 -9.53 8.66 -4.76
CA LEU A 49 -10.59 7.76 -5.22
C LEU A 49 -11.50 7.36 -4.05
N SER A 50 -12.70 6.89 -4.37
CA SER A 50 -13.73 6.54 -3.37
C SER A 50 -13.34 5.39 -2.44
N ASN A 51 -12.34 4.58 -2.82
CA ASN A 51 -11.78 3.53 -2.00
C ASN A 51 -10.38 3.94 -1.52
N GLU A 52 -9.95 3.46 -0.36
CA GLU A 52 -8.60 3.74 0.13
C GLU A 52 -7.52 3.10 -0.76
N PHE A 53 -6.38 3.79 -0.88
CA PHE A 53 -5.16 3.16 -1.38
C PHE A 53 -4.57 2.33 -0.25
N ARG A 54 -4.50 1.01 -0.42
CA ARG A 54 -3.90 0.13 0.58
C ARG A 54 -2.95 -0.90 -0.03
N ILE A 55 -1.92 -1.23 0.74
CA ILE A 55 -0.98 -2.31 0.47
C ILE A 55 -1.13 -3.33 1.59
N GLU A 56 -1.60 -4.53 1.25
CA GLU A 56 -1.67 -5.68 2.14
C GLU A 56 -0.38 -6.49 2.01
N VAL A 57 0.41 -6.52 3.09
CA VAL A 57 1.68 -7.24 3.10
C VAL A 57 1.48 -8.61 3.71
N THR A 58 1.76 -9.66 2.94
CA THR A 58 1.57 -11.06 3.35
C THR A 58 2.89 -11.82 3.48
N ASN A 59 2.87 -12.94 4.20
CA ASN A 59 3.93 -13.95 4.14
C ASN A 59 3.74 -14.89 2.92
N ALA A 60 4.60 -15.90 2.80
CA ALA A 60 4.54 -16.91 1.74
C ALA A 60 3.30 -17.82 1.79
N ASP A 61 2.64 -17.94 2.94
CA ASP A 61 1.37 -18.67 3.08
C ASP A 61 0.15 -17.81 2.70
N GLY A 62 0.36 -16.56 2.29
CA GLY A 62 -0.70 -15.61 1.97
C GLY A 62 -1.38 -14.99 3.19
N LEU A 63 -0.82 -15.18 4.40
CA LEU A 63 -1.36 -14.57 5.62
C LEU A 63 -0.95 -13.10 5.70
N VAL A 64 -1.93 -12.21 5.86
CA VAL A 64 -1.70 -10.77 6.05
C VAL A 64 -0.96 -10.53 7.36
N LEU A 65 0.22 -9.93 7.26
CA LEU A 65 1.05 -9.55 8.39
C LEU A 65 0.72 -8.13 8.86
N PHE A 66 0.47 -7.22 7.91
CA PHE A 66 -0.03 -5.86 8.17
C PHE A 66 -0.59 -5.23 6.89
N THR A 67 -1.29 -4.11 7.07
CA THR A 67 -1.79 -3.28 5.98
C THR A 67 -1.24 -1.86 6.12
N PHE A 68 -0.69 -1.31 5.05
CA PHE A 68 -0.40 0.12 4.91
C PHE A 68 -1.56 0.79 4.18
N ILE A 69 -2.08 1.90 4.71
CA ILE A 69 -3.21 2.62 4.13
C ILE A 69 -2.84 4.09 3.97
N ALA A 70 -3.13 4.67 2.80
CA ALA A 70 -3.04 6.11 2.55
C ALA A 70 -4.33 6.61 1.90
N PHE A 71 -4.76 7.81 2.30
CA PHE A 71 -5.94 8.47 1.74
C PHE A 71 -5.80 9.99 1.89
N GLY A 72 -6.34 10.71 0.91
CA GLY A 72 -6.60 12.13 1.00
C GLY A 72 -7.89 12.39 1.78
N VAL A 73 -7.94 13.51 2.51
CA VAL A 73 -9.14 13.93 3.24
C VAL A 73 -9.42 15.39 2.90
N ASP A 74 -10.57 15.65 2.29
CA ASP A 74 -11.04 17.02 2.12
C ASP A 74 -11.46 17.59 3.48
N ALA A 75 -10.87 18.73 3.82
CA ALA A 75 -11.34 19.53 4.93
C ALA A 75 -12.72 20.14 4.59
N PRO A 76 -13.54 20.52 5.59
CA PRO A 76 -14.86 21.12 5.34
C PRO A 76 -14.84 22.33 4.38
N ALA A 77 -13.76 23.12 4.37
CA ALA A 77 -13.62 24.27 3.48
C ALA A 77 -13.36 23.89 2.00
N GLY A 78 -12.95 22.66 1.71
CA GLY A 78 -12.75 22.15 0.35
C GLY A 78 -14.00 21.45 -0.22
N GLN A 79 -15.01 21.18 0.61
CA GLN A 79 -16.24 20.53 0.18
C GLN A 79 -17.17 21.58 -0.46
N GLY A 80 -17.00 21.84 -1.75
CA GLY A 80 -17.90 22.75 -2.49
C GLY A 80 -17.33 23.40 -3.76
N THR A 81 -16.09 23.11 -4.15
CA THR A 81 -15.52 23.52 -5.44
C THR A 81 -15.78 22.51 -6.54
#